data_AF-A0A0A1PBP5-F1
#
_entry.id   AF-A0A0A1PBP5-F1
#
_cell.length_a   1.000
_cell.length_b   1.000
_cell.length_c   1.000
_cell.angle_alpha   90.00
_cell.angle_beta   90.00
_cell.angle_gamma   90.00
#
_symmetry.space_group_name_H-M   'P 1'
#
loop_
_entity.id
_entity.type
_entity.pdbx_description
1 polymer ?
#
loop_
_entity_poly.entity_id
_entity_poly.type
_entity_poly.pdbx_seq_one_letter_code
_entity_poly.pdbx_strand_id
1 'polypeptide(L)' 'MTTAHATNRSDAVSEFLTDARIDALNSALADRGIGADRIISILPVAGRTLIDAAPEQFRVLYRLG' A
#
# COMPACT_ATOMS: atom_id res chain seq x y z
N MET A 1 -42.74 3.07 -22.86
CA MET A 1 -42.21 3.56 -21.57
C MET A 1 -40.96 2.75 -21.29
N THR A 2 -39.78 3.32 -21.56
CA THR A 2 -38.50 2.61 -21.48
C THR A 2 -37.73 3.19 -20.30
N THR A 3 -37.56 2.41 -19.24
CA THR A 3 -36.83 2.86 -18.04
C THR A 3 -35.35 2.97 -18.36
N ALA A 4 -34.83 4.20 -18.27
CA ALA A 4 -33.40 4.45 -18.34
C ALA A 4 -32.70 3.66 -17.22
N HIS A 5 -31.80 2.76 -17.60
CA HIS A 5 -30.81 2.24 -16.67
C HIS A 5 -29.95 3.43 -16.23
N ALA A 6 -30.20 3.94 -15.02
CA ALA A 6 -29.25 4.81 -14.35
C ALA A 6 -28.00 3.97 -14.10
N THR A 7 -27.05 4.04 -15.04
CA THR A 7 -25.73 3.47 -14.85
C THR A 7 -25.10 4.28 -13.73
N ASN A 8 -25.05 3.71 -12.52
CA ASN A 8 -24.24 4.25 -11.45
C ASN A 8 -22.79 3.91 -11.80
N ARG A 9 -22.27 4.59 -12.82
CA ARG A 9 -20.85 4.64 -13.10
C ARG A 9 -20.27 5.48 -11.98
N SER A 10 -20.02 4.86 -10.83
CA SER A 10 -19.10 5.37 -9.84
C SER A 10 -17.71 5.37 -10.51
N ASP A 11 -17.53 6.35 -11.38
CA ASP A 11 -16.30 6.72 -12.04
C ASP A 11 -15.47 7.47 -10.99
N ALA A 12 -14.91 6.75 -10.03
CA ALA A 12 -14.10 7.32 -8.96
C ALA A 12 -13.57 6.13 -8.16
N VAL A 13 -12.30 5.74 -8.22
CA VAL A 13 -11.13 6.58 -8.02
C VAL A 13 -9.97 5.95 -8.79
N SER A 14 -9.23 6.76 -9.53
CA SER A 14 -7.90 6.40 -10.01
C SER A 14 -6.91 7.27 -9.25
N GLU A 15 -6.01 6.65 -8.50
CA GLU A 15 -4.97 7.31 -7.71
C GLU A 15 -3.61 6.83 -8.21
N PHE A 16 -2.65 7.76 -8.38
CA PHE A 16 -1.26 7.43 -8.60
C PHE A 16 -0.37 8.31 -7.73
N LEU A 17 0.21 7.69 -6.72
CA LEU A 17 1.15 8.27 -5.78
C LEU A 17 2.45 7.47 -5.91
N THR A 18 3.57 8.14 -6.20
CA THR A 18 4.88 7.49 -6.35
C THR A 18 5.88 8.12 -5.40
N ASP A 19 6.49 7.26 -4.61
CA ASP A 19 7.63 7.53 -3.76
C ASP A 19 8.49 6.27 -3.85
N ALA A 20 9.79 6.42 -4.11
CA ALA A 20 10.72 5.29 -4.21
C ALA A 20 10.63 4.37 -2.98
N ARG A 21 10.25 4.92 -1.81
CA ARG A 21 10.01 4.18 -0.58
C ARG A 21 8.72 3.34 -0.61
N ILE A 22 7.62 3.88 -1.15
CA ILE A 22 6.35 3.18 -1.28
C ILE A 22 6.49 2.04 -2.31
N ASP A 23 7.16 2.31 -3.43
CA ASP A 23 7.39 1.30 -4.47
C ASP A 23 8.25 0.14 -3.96
N ALA A 24 9.33 0.43 -3.22
CA ALA A 24 10.16 -0.58 -2.58
C ALA A 24 9.38 -1.43 -1.57
N LEU A 25 8.52 -0.80 -0.77
CA LEU A 25 7.66 -1.50 0.18
C LEU A 25 6.64 -2.41 -0.52
N ASN A 26 5.96 -1.89 -1.54
CA ASN A 26 4.97 -2.64 -2.32
C ASN A 26 5.61 -3.84 -3.01
N SER A 27 6.81 -3.68 -3.60
CA SER A 27 7.57 -4.80 -4.18
C SER A 27 7.87 -5.87 -3.12
N ALA A 28 8.36 -5.47 -1.94
CA ALA A 28 8.70 -6.40 -0.87
C ALA A 28 7.48 -7.14 -0.29
N LEU A 29 6.28 -6.57 -0.40
CA LEU A 29 5.02 -7.23 -0.02
C LEU A 29 4.57 -8.22 -1.10
N ALA A 30 4.67 -7.83 -2.36
CA ALA A 30 4.34 -8.67 -3.51
C ALA A 30 5.23 -9.91 -3.58
N ASP A 31 6.55 -9.76 -3.39
CA ASP A 31 7.51 -10.87 -3.35
C ASP A 31 7.18 -11.92 -2.26
N ARG A 32 6.47 -11.49 -1.22
CA ARG A 32 6.02 -12.33 -0.10
C ARG A 32 4.57 -12.83 -0.25
N GLY A 33 3.91 -12.50 -1.36
CA GLY A 33 2.50 -12.84 -1.59
C GLY A 33 1.53 -12.19 -0.59
N ILE A 34 1.92 -11.05 0.01
CA ILE A 34 1.09 -10.33 0.97
C ILE A 34 0.25 -9.30 0.22
N GLY A 35 -1.02 -9.62 0.01
CA GLY A 35 -2.00 -8.69 -0.53
C GLY A 35 -2.31 -7.55 0.43
N ALA A 36 -2.65 -6.37 -0.11
CA ALA A 36 -2.99 -5.19 0.67
C ALA A 36 -4.18 -5.43 1.62
N ASP A 37 -5.13 -6.29 1.23
CA ASP A 37 -6.27 -6.71 2.03
C ASP A 37 -5.87 -7.46 3.32
N ARG A 38 -4.66 -8.04 3.35
CA ARG A 38 -4.14 -8.76 4.52
C ARG A 38 -3.35 -7.86 5.46
N ILE A 39 -3.01 -6.65 5.05
CA ILE A 39 -2.25 -5.70 5.87
C ILE A 39 -3.16 -5.12 6.95
N ILE A 40 -2.69 -5.17 8.20
CA ILE A 40 -3.36 -4.59 9.37
C ILE A 40 -2.76 -3.22 9.67
N SER A 41 -1.44 -3.09 9.61
CA SER A 41 -0.74 -1.82 9.89
C SER A 41 0.69 -1.83 9.36
N ILE A 42 1.19 -0.64 9.01
CA ILE A 42 2.57 -0.39 8.60
C ILE A 42 3.12 0.72 9.52
N LEU A 43 4.18 0.41 10.26
CA LEU A 43 4.78 1.32 11.23
C LEU A 43 6.21 1.64 10.82
N PRO A 44 6.62 2.91 10.74
CA PRO A 44 8.03 3.25 10.55
C PRO A 44 8.81 2.75 11.77
N VAL A 45 9.92 2.06 11.52
CA VAL A 45 10.88 1.76 12.57
C VAL A 45 11.78 2.98 12.67
N ALA A 46 11.77 3.66 13.82
CA ALA A 46 12.63 4.81 14.05
C ALA A 46 14.07 4.45 13.65
N GLY A 47 14.58 5.16 12.63
CA GLY A 47 15.94 4.96 12.14
C GLY A 47 16.92 5.21 13.28
N ARG A 48 17.91 4.32 13.43
CA ARG A 48 19.10 4.69 14.20
C ARG A 48 19.65 5.98 13.56
N THR A 49 19.90 6.96 14.44
CA THR A 49 20.33 8.34 14.18
C THR A 49 21.14 8.55 12.90
N LEU A 50 20.91 9.73 12.28
CA LEU A 50 21.53 10.45 11.15
C LEU A 50 22.96 10.07 10.66
N ILE A 51 23.73 9.32 11.44
CA ILE A 51 25.09 8.84 11.21
C ILE A 51 25.10 7.57 10.34
N ASP A 52 24.03 6.75 10.40
CA ASP A 52 23.83 5.62 9.50
C ASP A 52 22.83 6.00 8.41
N ALA A 53 23.29 6.08 7.15
CA ALA A 53 22.43 6.22 5.97
C ALA A 53 21.63 4.92 5.68
N ALA A 54 21.14 4.26 6.72
CA ALA A 54 20.36 3.06 6.59
C ALA A 54 19.03 3.40 5.91
N PRO A 55 18.60 2.63 4.91
CA PRO A 55 17.29 2.83 4.29
C PRO A 55 16.20 2.71 5.35
N GLU A 56 15.17 3.55 5.23
CA GLU A 56 14.10 3.57 6.20
C GLU A 56 13.41 2.21 6.28
N GLN A 57 13.27 1.69 7.50
CA GLN A 57 12.68 0.37 7.72
C GLN A 57 11.23 0.50 8.18
N PHE A 58 10.42 -0.49 7.81
CA PHE A 58 9.04 -0.59 8.21
C PHE A 58 8.75 -1.93 8.86
N ARG A 59 7.90 -1.90 9.87
CA ARG A 59 7.27 -3.09 10.43
C ARG A 59 5.87 -3.23 9.84
N VAL A 60 5.63 -4.35 9.15
CA VAL A 60 4.33 -4.67 8.57
C VAL A 60 3.65 -5.74 9.40
N LEU A 61 2.46 -5.44 9.90
CA LEU A 61 1.56 -6.39 10.56
C LEU A 61 0.54 -6.86 9.52
N TYR A 62 0.41 -8.18 9.34
CA TYR A 62 -0.49 -8.76 8.34
C TYR A 62 -1.10 -10.07 8.82
N ARG A 63 -2.22 -10.46 8.22
CA ARG A 63 -2.92 -11.73 8.48
C ARG A 63 -2.29 -12.88 7.69
N LEU A 64 -2.13 -14.05 8.29
CA LEU A 64 -1.82 -15.29 7.57
C LEU A 64 -3.07 -15.76 6.81
N GLY A 65 -2.87 -16.28 5.61
CA GLY A 65 -3.93 -16.77 4.72
C GLY A 65 -4.03 -18.28 4.79
#